data_AF-A0A972KYI6-F1
#
_entry.id   AF-A0A972KYI6-F1
#
_cell.length_a   1.000
_cell.length_b   1.000
_cell.length_c   1.000
_cell.angle_alpha   90.00
_cell.angle_beta   90.00
_cell.angle_gamma   90.00
#
_symmetry.space_group_name_H-M   'P 1'
#
loop_
_entity.id
_entity.type
_entity.pdbx_description
1 polymer ?
#
loop_
_entity_poly.entity_id
_entity_poly.type
_entity_poly.pdbx_seq_one_letter_code
_entity_poly.pdbx_strand_id
1 'polypeptide(L)'
;MKKILFPIVLLIFTIIFLPSQGQTNLQKASRYGVMSKPVYVPSIAQQIKDGTFKAALPGGEARKGMPKHRGANKTIPGKGFPKGNDALVAIQKQAHLTKGREPSLVFDANVSNYTPSDPNGAVGPNHYMASWNTSFRIFDKSGNPLTDNALLSTIFPGNNIGDPVVIYDADADRFIITEFDNNPNGFNMAVCQGPDPVNDGWYVYTTGFGTGTFPDYTKFSIWSDGYYVTANINATEKVFAVERDSMLVGAPAQFVGFPLTGITISGFYSPQFFHVTDDNLPPSGDATVVYLQDDAWSGVSTDHIKMWTVDVNWADVQSSTISNPTEIATTPFISVFDGGSFSNIPQPLGPDQDALQATIMQHTIQEV
;
A
#
# COMPACT_ATOMS: atom_id res chain seq x y z
N MET A 1 -66.80 53.18 -8.23
CA MET A 1 -66.28 51.87 -7.77
C MET A 1 -64.78 51.85 -8.02
N LYS A 2 -63.98 51.83 -6.94
CA LYS A 2 -62.50 51.87 -6.99
C LYS A 2 -61.97 50.57 -7.59
N LYS A 3 -61.19 50.64 -8.67
CA LYS A 3 -60.44 49.50 -9.21
C LYS A 3 -59.04 49.49 -8.58
N ILE A 4 -58.75 48.44 -7.83
CA ILE A 4 -57.46 48.17 -7.21
C ILE A 4 -56.55 47.56 -8.29
N LEU A 5 -55.43 48.21 -8.60
CA LEU A 5 -54.36 47.62 -9.42
C LEU A 5 -53.44 46.82 -8.50
N PHE A 6 -53.34 45.51 -8.73
CA PHE A 6 -52.31 44.65 -8.14
C PHE A 6 -51.08 44.67 -9.07
N PRO A 7 -49.85 44.90 -8.58
CA PRO A 7 -48.67 44.71 -9.40
C PRO A 7 -48.36 43.21 -9.49
N ILE A 8 -48.32 42.68 -10.70
CA ILE A 8 -47.80 41.35 -10.98
C ILE A 8 -46.28 41.44 -10.88
N VAL A 9 -45.70 40.90 -9.80
CA VAL A 9 -44.26 40.69 -9.69
C VAL A 9 -43.93 39.46 -10.53
N LEU A 10 -43.28 39.68 -11.67
CA LEU A 10 -42.74 38.62 -12.52
C LEU A 10 -41.46 38.09 -11.85
N LEU A 11 -41.55 36.95 -11.17
CA LEU A 11 -40.37 36.26 -10.62
C LEU A 11 -39.60 35.59 -11.78
N ILE A 12 -38.50 36.21 -12.21
CA ILE A 12 -37.57 35.58 -13.16
C ILE A 12 -36.73 34.58 -12.34
N PHE A 13 -37.05 33.28 -12.47
CA PHE A 13 -36.16 32.22 -12.00
C PHE A 13 -34.97 32.11 -12.95
N THR A 14 -33.85 32.75 -12.58
CA THR A 14 -32.55 32.46 -13.20
C THR A 14 -32.11 31.08 -12.73
N ILE A 15 -32.30 30.07 -13.60
CA ILE A 15 -31.66 28.75 -13.42
C ILE A 15 -30.17 28.99 -13.62
N ILE A 16 -29.44 29.08 -12.50
CA ILE A 16 -27.98 29.01 -12.51
C ILE A 16 -27.65 27.55 -12.80
N PHE A 17 -27.31 27.26 -14.06
CA PHE A 17 -26.59 26.04 -14.39
C PHE A 17 -25.23 26.13 -13.73
N LEU A 18 -25.09 25.56 -12.54
CA LEU A 18 -23.79 25.13 -12.06
C LEU A 18 -23.29 24.10 -13.08
N PRO A 19 -22.12 24.29 -13.70
CA PRO A 19 -21.54 23.21 -14.47
C PRO A 19 -21.32 22.06 -13.49
N SER A 20 -22.03 20.94 -13.70
CA SER A 20 -21.53 19.68 -13.16
C SER A 20 -20.13 19.53 -13.72
N GLN A 21 -19.11 19.48 -12.88
CA GLN A 21 -17.83 18.93 -13.29
C GLN A 21 -18.11 17.45 -13.61
N GLY A 22 -18.57 17.18 -14.83
CA GLY A 22 -18.68 15.84 -15.35
C GLY A 22 -17.28 15.27 -15.38
N GLN A 23 -17.06 14.21 -14.61
CA GLN A 23 -15.81 13.47 -14.55
C GLN A 23 -15.46 13.03 -15.98
N THR A 24 -14.50 13.74 -16.56
CA THR A 24 -14.06 13.59 -17.95
C THR A 24 -13.34 12.26 -18.12
N ASN A 25 -13.78 11.43 -19.06
CA ASN A 25 -13.13 10.21 -19.59
C ASN A 25 -12.57 9.23 -18.55
N LEU A 26 -13.46 8.51 -17.84
CA LEU A 26 -13.09 7.34 -17.05
C LEU A 26 -12.41 6.28 -17.92
N GLN A 27 -11.39 5.61 -17.38
CA GLN A 27 -10.75 4.48 -18.04
C GLN A 27 -11.27 3.17 -17.48
N LYS A 28 -11.47 2.18 -18.35
CA LYS A 28 -11.95 0.85 -17.97
C LYS A 28 -10.81 -0.03 -17.45
N ALA A 29 -11.15 -1.06 -16.67
CA ALA A 29 -10.21 -2.11 -16.32
C ALA A 29 -9.62 -2.73 -17.59
N SER A 30 -8.30 -2.85 -17.66
CA SER A 30 -7.58 -3.46 -18.79
C SER A 30 -7.11 -4.89 -18.50
N ARG A 31 -7.24 -5.32 -17.24
CA ARG A 31 -6.98 -6.68 -16.79
C ARG A 31 -8.04 -7.09 -15.79
N TYR A 32 -8.46 -8.34 -15.85
CA TYR A 32 -9.34 -8.94 -14.86
C TYR A 32 -9.24 -10.46 -14.94
N GLY A 33 -9.63 -11.12 -13.86
CA GLY A 33 -9.66 -12.58 -13.78
C GLY A 33 -10.29 -13.06 -12.49
N VAL A 34 -10.23 -14.38 -12.29
CA VAL A 34 -10.78 -15.05 -11.11
C VAL A 34 -9.70 -15.94 -10.53
N MET A 35 -9.36 -15.72 -9.27
CA MET A 35 -8.62 -16.69 -8.47
C MET A 35 -9.54 -17.84 -8.10
N SER A 36 -9.06 -19.06 -8.24
CA SER A 36 -9.81 -20.25 -7.83
C SER A 36 -10.08 -20.24 -6.32
N LYS A 37 -10.86 -21.21 -5.84
CA LYS A 37 -11.05 -21.40 -4.39
C LYS A 37 -9.69 -21.47 -3.68
N PRO A 38 -9.57 -20.91 -2.47
CA PRO A 38 -8.33 -20.92 -1.73
C PRO A 38 -7.94 -22.34 -1.34
N VAL A 39 -6.65 -22.54 -1.14
CA VAL A 39 -6.13 -23.65 -0.37
C VAL A 39 -6.42 -23.38 1.10
N TYR A 40 -7.05 -24.34 1.76
CA TYR A 40 -7.22 -24.28 3.20
C TYR A 40 -5.94 -24.71 3.90
N VAL A 41 -5.37 -23.83 4.73
CA VAL A 41 -4.17 -24.11 5.52
C VAL A 41 -4.54 -24.14 7.01
N PRO A 42 -4.21 -25.20 7.75
CA PRO A 42 -4.49 -25.29 9.18
C PRO A 42 -3.82 -24.17 9.98
N SER A 43 -4.34 -23.92 11.18
CA SER A 43 -3.76 -22.94 12.09
C SER A 43 -2.32 -23.25 12.45
N ILE A 44 -1.55 -22.22 12.80
CA ILE A 44 -0.15 -22.37 13.16
C ILE A 44 0.01 -23.32 14.35
N ALA A 45 -0.88 -23.23 15.35
CA ALA A 45 -0.92 -24.15 16.48
C ALA A 45 -1.12 -25.61 16.05
N GLN A 46 -1.97 -25.88 15.06
CA GLN A 46 -2.17 -27.22 14.54
C GLN A 46 -0.95 -27.71 13.75
N GLN A 47 -0.35 -26.86 12.93
CA GLN A 47 0.86 -27.19 12.19
C GLN A 47 2.05 -27.51 13.11
N ILE A 48 2.16 -26.85 14.26
CA ILE A 48 3.17 -27.18 15.29
C ILE A 48 2.92 -28.58 15.86
N LYS A 49 1.66 -28.91 16.20
CA LYS A 49 1.29 -30.23 16.73
C LYS A 49 1.56 -31.35 15.72
N ASP A 50 1.26 -31.10 14.45
CA ASP A 50 1.39 -32.08 13.38
C ASP A 50 2.80 -32.14 12.78
N GLY A 51 3.72 -31.26 13.21
CA GLY A 51 5.09 -31.20 12.73
C GLY A 51 5.24 -30.64 11.30
N THR A 52 4.23 -29.92 10.79
CA THR A 52 4.25 -29.29 9.46
C THR A 52 4.67 -27.82 9.51
N PHE A 53 4.79 -27.23 10.71
CA PHE A 53 5.28 -25.87 10.91
C PHE A 53 6.71 -25.72 10.39
N LYS A 54 6.99 -24.65 9.63
CA LYS A 54 8.31 -24.39 9.06
C LYS A 54 8.95 -23.20 9.77
N ALA A 55 9.74 -23.50 10.79
CA ALA A 55 10.52 -22.50 11.49
C ALA A 55 11.53 -21.82 10.55
N ALA A 56 11.60 -20.50 10.61
CA ALA A 56 12.71 -19.73 10.06
C ALA A 56 13.86 -19.75 11.06
N LEU A 57 15.10 -19.90 10.56
CA LEU A 57 16.26 -19.77 11.43
C LEU A 57 16.27 -18.34 12.02
N PRO A 58 16.54 -18.18 13.33
CA PRO A 58 16.78 -16.85 13.89
C PRO A 58 17.91 -16.22 13.08
N GLY A 59 17.72 -14.97 12.65
CA GLY A 59 18.75 -14.35 11.82
C GLY A 59 20.07 -14.22 12.56
N GLY A 60 21.16 -14.21 11.79
CA GLY A 60 22.52 -14.09 12.32
C GLY A 60 22.83 -12.68 12.82
N GLU A 61 24.11 -12.40 13.08
CA GLU A 61 24.54 -11.05 13.46
C GLU A 61 24.04 -9.98 12.48
N ALA A 62 23.65 -8.82 13.01
CA ALA A 62 23.22 -7.67 12.22
C ALA A 62 24.28 -7.33 11.17
N ARG A 63 23.90 -7.33 9.90
CA ARG A 63 24.80 -6.99 8.79
C ARG A 63 24.56 -5.56 8.33
N LYS A 64 25.64 -4.86 8.00
CA LYS A 64 25.53 -3.53 7.37
C LYS A 64 24.89 -3.67 5.99
N GLY A 65 24.11 -2.65 5.65
CA GLY A 65 23.46 -2.64 4.36
C GLY A 65 24.43 -2.62 3.19
N MET A 66 24.20 -3.49 2.21
CA MET A 66 24.93 -3.44 0.95
C MET A 66 24.46 -2.21 0.15
N PRO A 67 25.38 -1.45 -0.48
CA PRO A 67 24.99 -0.38 -1.38
C PRO A 67 24.17 -0.96 -2.53
N LYS A 68 22.98 -0.39 -2.81
CA LYS A 68 22.13 -0.85 -3.90
C LYS A 68 22.64 -0.22 -5.19
N HIS A 69 23.37 -1.00 -6.00
CA HIS A 69 23.88 -0.57 -7.32
C HIS A 69 22.79 -0.58 -8.40
N ARG A 70 21.63 0.04 -8.18
CA ARG A 70 20.57 0.20 -9.19
C ARG A 70 20.51 1.65 -9.68
N GLY A 71 19.91 1.85 -10.86
CA GLY A 71 19.95 3.13 -11.57
C GLY A 71 19.28 4.28 -10.81
N ALA A 72 19.93 5.45 -10.81
CA ALA A 72 19.52 6.71 -10.19
C ALA A 72 18.09 7.16 -10.54
N ASN A 73 17.47 7.88 -9.61
CA ASN A 73 16.29 8.67 -9.92
C ASN A 73 16.63 9.68 -11.02
N LYS A 74 15.76 9.79 -12.02
CA LYS A 74 15.94 10.63 -13.19
C LYS A 74 15.48 12.06 -12.88
N THR A 75 16.43 12.99 -12.90
CA THR A 75 16.16 14.42 -12.76
C THR A 75 16.72 15.24 -13.91
N ILE A 76 16.20 16.45 -14.09
CA ILE A 76 16.79 17.45 -14.97
C ILE A 76 17.76 18.32 -14.14
N PRO A 77 19.07 18.30 -14.44
CA PRO A 77 20.04 19.14 -13.75
C PRO A 77 19.62 20.61 -13.75
N GLY A 78 19.66 21.25 -12.57
CA GLY A 78 19.29 22.66 -12.41
C GLY A 78 17.79 22.94 -12.32
N LYS A 79 16.92 21.93 -12.47
CA LYS A 79 15.48 22.01 -12.17
C LYS A 79 15.22 21.70 -10.67
N GLY A 80 13.97 21.69 -10.21
CA GLY A 80 13.67 21.49 -8.78
C GLY A 80 13.50 22.80 -8.01
N PHE A 81 12.42 22.96 -7.26
CA PHE A 81 12.27 23.97 -6.21
C PHE A 81 11.87 23.32 -4.88
N PRO A 82 12.10 23.96 -3.72
CA PRO A 82 12.89 25.18 -3.53
C PRO A 82 14.37 25.00 -3.89
N LYS A 83 15.05 26.11 -4.24
CA LYS A 83 16.51 26.12 -4.42
C LYS A 83 17.20 26.26 -3.06
N GLY A 84 18.23 25.45 -2.83
CA GLY A 84 19.00 25.49 -1.58
C GLY A 84 18.43 24.56 -0.52
N ASN A 85 18.53 24.96 0.75
CA ASN A 85 18.01 24.16 1.85
C ASN A 85 16.48 24.15 1.83
N ASP A 86 15.88 23.02 2.21
CA ASP A 86 14.44 22.87 2.38
C ASP A 86 13.89 23.97 3.31
N ALA A 87 12.93 24.73 2.81
CA ALA A 87 12.32 25.86 3.53
C ALA A 87 11.63 25.41 4.84
N LEU A 88 11.16 24.16 4.89
CA LEU A 88 10.55 23.56 6.07
C LEU A 88 11.58 23.22 7.14
N VAL A 89 12.89 23.12 6.84
CA VAL A 89 13.92 22.83 7.85
C VAL A 89 14.00 23.93 8.90
N ALA A 90 13.85 25.20 8.50
CA ALA A 90 13.84 26.31 9.45
C ALA A 90 12.63 26.23 10.38
N ILE A 91 11.45 25.90 9.82
CA ILE A 91 10.20 25.71 10.57
C ILE A 91 10.34 24.51 11.52
N GLN A 92 10.86 23.38 11.05
CA GLN A 92 11.09 22.18 11.85
C GLN A 92 12.04 22.44 13.02
N LYS A 93 13.12 23.21 12.80
CA LYS A 93 14.06 23.61 13.86
C LYS A 93 13.45 24.56 14.89
N GLN A 94 12.41 25.29 14.51
CA GLN A 94 11.67 26.22 15.38
C GLN A 94 10.38 25.60 15.94
N ALA A 95 10.03 24.38 15.51
CA ALA A 95 8.82 23.71 15.94
C ALA A 95 8.85 23.50 17.46
N HIS A 96 7.69 23.70 18.10
CA HIS A 96 7.56 23.41 19.52
C HIS A 96 7.74 21.90 19.72
N LEU A 97 8.85 21.50 20.31
CA LEU A 97 9.11 20.11 20.63
C LEU A 97 8.24 19.69 21.81
N THR A 98 7.25 18.85 21.55
CA THR A 98 6.57 18.11 22.60
C THR A 98 7.49 17.01 23.12
N LYS A 99 7.56 16.83 24.43
CA LYS A 99 8.34 15.74 25.02
C LYS A 99 7.77 14.40 24.51
N GLY A 100 8.51 13.73 23.64
CA GLY A 100 8.18 12.39 23.20
C GLY A 100 8.07 11.45 24.41
N ARG A 101 7.19 10.46 24.30
CA ARG A 101 7.16 9.34 25.25
C ARG A 101 8.06 8.25 24.69
N GLU A 102 8.77 7.56 25.58
CA GLU A 102 9.41 6.32 25.19
C GLU A 102 8.34 5.32 24.72
N PRO A 103 8.65 4.42 23.78
CA PRO A 103 7.74 3.34 23.41
C PRO A 103 7.32 2.60 24.67
N SER A 104 6.01 2.47 24.91
CA SER A 104 5.49 1.73 26.06
C SER A 104 5.75 0.23 25.94
N LEU A 105 5.95 -0.25 24.70
CA LEU A 105 6.22 -1.64 24.38
C LEU A 105 7.07 -1.71 23.11
N VAL A 106 8.05 -2.62 23.09
CA VAL A 106 8.90 -2.92 21.94
C VAL A 106 8.74 -4.40 21.60
N PHE A 107 8.52 -4.69 20.33
CA PHE A 107 8.43 -6.05 19.80
C PHE A 107 9.71 -6.40 19.06
N ASP A 108 10.57 -7.20 19.68
CA ASP A 108 11.80 -7.68 19.05
C ASP A 108 11.48 -8.82 18.06
N ALA A 109 11.06 -8.43 16.85
CA ALA A 109 10.59 -9.32 15.79
C ALA A 109 11.69 -10.24 15.25
N ASN A 110 12.81 -9.65 14.80
CA ASN A 110 13.93 -10.38 14.24
C ASN A 110 15.21 -9.53 14.20
N VAL A 111 16.35 -10.21 14.15
CA VAL A 111 17.61 -9.63 13.67
C VAL A 111 17.78 -10.09 12.23
N SER A 112 17.55 -9.21 11.25
CA SER A 112 17.63 -9.60 9.84
C SER A 112 19.07 -9.60 9.32
N ASN A 113 19.43 -10.63 8.56
CA ASN A 113 20.66 -10.69 7.77
C ASN A 113 20.47 -10.21 6.32
N TYR A 114 19.25 -9.79 5.97
CA TYR A 114 18.92 -9.21 4.67
C TYR A 114 19.24 -7.71 4.66
N THR A 115 19.48 -7.18 3.46
CA THR A 115 19.51 -5.73 3.25
C THR A 115 18.87 -5.37 1.91
N PRO A 116 17.79 -4.56 1.91
CA PRO A 116 17.05 -4.11 3.09
C PRO A 116 16.40 -5.28 3.86
N SER A 117 16.01 -5.04 5.11
CA SER A 117 15.35 -6.07 5.94
C SER A 117 13.83 -6.12 5.77
N ASP A 118 13.29 -5.25 4.91
CA ASP A 118 11.87 -5.14 4.50
C ASP A 118 10.84 -5.45 5.61
N PRO A 119 10.92 -4.76 6.78
CA PRO A 119 10.01 -5.02 7.88
C PRO A 119 8.61 -4.50 7.57
N ASN A 120 7.61 -5.27 7.97
CA ASN A 120 6.20 -4.91 7.92
C ASN A 120 5.47 -5.52 9.12
N GLY A 121 4.23 -5.12 9.37
CA GLY A 121 3.41 -5.71 10.40
C GLY A 121 2.06 -5.05 10.54
N ALA A 122 1.13 -5.75 11.19
CA ALA A 122 -0.17 -5.24 11.57
C ALA A 122 -0.53 -5.61 13.01
N VAL A 123 -1.29 -4.74 13.65
CA VAL A 123 -1.84 -4.93 15.00
C VAL A 123 -3.33 -5.23 14.85
N GLY A 124 -3.77 -6.35 15.41
CA GLY A 124 -5.18 -6.62 15.69
C GLY A 124 -5.48 -6.45 17.20
N PRO A 125 -6.70 -6.78 17.64
CA PRO A 125 -7.16 -6.59 19.02
C PRO A 125 -6.29 -7.32 20.03
N ASN A 126 -5.89 -8.55 19.72
CA ASN A 126 -5.18 -9.45 20.65
C ASN A 126 -3.76 -9.81 20.20
N HIS A 127 -3.39 -9.48 18.97
CA HIS A 127 -2.16 -9.95 18.34
C HIS A 127 -1.43 -8.84 17.60
N TYR A 128 -0.11 -8.93 17.57
CA TYR A 128 0.72 -8.22 16.61
C TYR A 128 1.42 -9.24 15.73
N MET A 129 1.28 -9.09 14.41
CA MET A 129 1.97 -9.94 13.44
C MET A 129 3.02 -9.10 12.72
N ALA A 130 4.30 -9.42 12.94
CA ALA A 130 5.43 -8.81 12.26
C ALA A 130 5.90 -9.71 11.12
N SER A 131 6.33 -9.12 10.01
CA SER A 131 6.89 -9.83 8.87
C SER A 131 8.12 -9.13 8.32
N TRP A 132 8.98 -9.87 7.62
CA TRP A 132 10.20 -9.37 6.99
C TRP A 132 10.67 -10.35 5.93
N ASN A 133 11.09 -9.85 4.76
CA ASN A 133 11.63 -10.63 3.64
C ASN A 133 10.92 -11.96 3.37
N THR A 134 11.26 -13.07 4.04
CA THR A 134 10.64 -14.38 3.80
C THR A 134 10.05 -15.02 5.06
N SER A 135 9.78 -14.24 6.09
CA SER A 135 9.37 -14.75 7.40
C SER A 135 8.43 -13.81 8.14
N PHE A 136 7.81 -14.33 9.19
CA PHE A 136 6.94 -13.60 10.08
C PHE A 136 7.00 -14.17 11.51
N ARG A 137 6.43 -13.43 12.46
CA ARG A 137 6.23 -13.86 13.84
C ARG A 137 5.01 -13.19 14.45
N ILE A 138 4.32 -13.93 15.32
CA ILE A 138 3.12 -13.47 16.02
C ILE A 138 3.43 -13.26 17.50
N PHE A 139 2.93 -12.14 18.04
CA PHE A 139 3.06 -11.73 19.42
C PHE A 139 1.70 -11.47 20.05
N ASP A 140 1.59 -11.65 21.37
CA ASP A 140 0.50 -11.09 22.15
C ASP A 140 0.67 -9.57 22.35
N LYS A 141 -0.34 -8.89 22.90
CA LYS A 141 -0.28 -7.44 23.17
C LYS A 141 0.64 -7.04 24.34
N SER A 142 1.24 -8.01 25.03
CA SER A 142 2.24 -7.78 26.09
C SER A 142 3.67 -7.91 25.56
N GLY A 143 3.85 -8.21 24.27
CA GLY A 143 5.17 -8.39 23.64
C GLY A 143 5.72 -9.81 23.72
N ASN A 144 4.96 -10.79 24.25
CA ASN A 144 5.42 -12.16 24.28
C ASN A 144 5.23 -12.81 22.91
N PRO A 145 6.26 -13.47 22.36
CA PRO A 145 6.10 -14.22 21.14
C PRO A 145 5.22 -15.46 21.38
N LEU A 146 4.22 -15.64 20.52
CA LEU A 146 3.32 -16.81 20.55
C LEU A 146 3.79 -17.93 19.63
N THR A 147 4.70 -17.60 18.69
CA THR A 147 5.34 -18.55 17.78
C THR A 147 6.85 -18.31 17.74
N ASP A 148 7.59 -19.34 17.32
CA ASP A 148 8.92 -19.14 16.75
C ASP A 148 8.82 -18.29 15.46
N ASN A 149 9.96 -17.82 14.96
CA ASN A 149 10.00 -17.23 13.63
C ASN A 149 9.52 -18.28 12.62
N ALA A 150 8.56 -17.92 11.78
CA ALA A 150 7.97 -18.80 10.79
C ALA A 150 8.39 -18.35 9.38
N LEU A 151 8.73 -19.31 8.51
CA LEU A 151 8.84 -19.04 7.07
C LEU A 151 7.45 -18.76 6.50
N LEU A 152 7.35 -17.89 5.49
CA LEU A 152 6.08 -17.64 4.78
C LEU A 152 5.47 -18.92 4.23
N SER A 153 6.31 -19.89 3.83
CA SER A 153 5.85 -21.22 3.40
C SER A 153 5.10 -22.06 4.44
N THR A 154 4.98 -21.57 5.69
CA THR A 154 4.06 -22.08 6.72
C THR A 154 2.60 -21.70 6.41
N ILE A 155 2.38 -20.51 5.85
CA ILE A 155 1.06 -20.03 5.39
C ILE A 155 0.88 -20.26 3.89
N PHE A 156 1.95 -20.19 3.09
CA PHE A 156 1.91 -20.37 1.63
C PHE A 156 2.60 -21.67 1.20
N PRO A 157 1.90 -22.83 1.21
CA PRO A 157 2.51 -24.10 0.80
C PRO A 157 3.12 -24.04 -0.60
N GLY A 158 4.43 -24.30 -0.68
CA GLY A 158 5.17 -24.32 -1.94
C GLY A 158 5.73 -22.96 -2.40
N ASN A 159 5.52 -21.88 -1.62
CA ASN A 159 6.02 -20.54 -1.95
C ASN A 159 6.79 -19.92 -0.76
N ASN A 160 7.90 -19.23 -1.04
CA ASN A 160 8.72 -18.51 -0.04
C ASN A 160 9.65 -17.46 -0.68
N ILE A 161 9.19 -16.81 -1.75
CA ILE A 161 9.84 -15.76 -2.53
C ILE A 161 10.05 -14.50 -1.68
N GLY A 162 9.01 -14.01 -1.00
CA GLY A 162 9.14 -12.94 -0.01
C GLY A 162 8.35 -11.64 -0.22
N ASP A 163 8.87 -10.61 0.45
CA ASP A 163 8.33 -9.26 0.75
C ASP A 163 6.86 -9.26 1.20
N PRO A 164 6.58 -9.87 2.36
CA PRO A 164 5.24 -9.97 2.88
C PRO A 164 4.74 -8.62 3.41
N VAL A 165 3.54 -8.23 2.97
CA VAL A 165 2.79 -7.16 3.59
C VAL A 165 1.72 -7.78 4.48
N VAL A 166 1.68 -7.35 5.74
CA VAL A 166 0.67 -7.74 6.71
C VAL A 166 -0.23 -6.54 6.95
N ILE A 167 -1.54 -6.74 6.80
CA ILE A 167 -2.58 -5.76 7.14
C ILE A 167 -3.62 -6.46 8.02
N TYR A 168 -4.32 -5.68 8.82
CA TYR A 168 -5.41 -6.17 9.65
C TYR A 168 -6.70 -5.46 9.23
N ASP A 169 -7.69 -6.26 8.83
CA ASP A 169 -9.01 -5.81 8.43
C ASP A 169 -9.89 -5.74 9.67
N ALA A 170 -10.04 -4.54 10.23
CA ALA A 170 -10.72 -4.32 11.50
C ALA A 170 -12.23 -4.54 11.40
N ASP A 171 -12.86 -4.23 10.27
CA ASP A 171 -14.28 -4.53 10.03
C ASP A 171 -14.54 -6.05 9.94
N ALA A 172 -13.67 -6.79 9.25
CA ALA A 172 -13.81 -8.25 9.15
C ALA A 172 -13.24 -9.01 10.36
N ASP A 173 -12.47 -8.32 11.21
CA ASP A 173 -11.71 -8.89 12.32
C ASP A 173 -10.73 -9.99 11.85
N ARG A 174 -9.93 -9.72 10.81
CA ARG A 174 -9.02 -10.69 10.16
C ARG A 174 -7.63 -10.14 9.87
N PHE A 175 -6.61 -10.96 10.05
CA PHE A 175 -5.29 -10.70 9.48
C PHE A 175 -5.22 -11.13 8.01
N ILE A 176 -4.55 -10.32 7.19
CA ILE A 176 -4.16 -10.65 5.83
C ILE A 176 -2.64 -10.56 5.74
N ILE A 177 -2.01 -11.58 5.17
CA ILE A 177 -0.59 -11.58 4.82
C ILE A 177 -0.45 -11.87 3.33
N THR A 178 0.54 -11.26 2.69
CA THR A 178 0.82 -11.43 1.27
C THR A 178 2.20 -11.99 1.03
N GLU A 179 2.45 -12.42 -0.20
CA GLU A 179 3.77 -12.75 -0.70
C GLU A 179 3.78 -12.62 -2.24
N PHE A 180 4.95 -12.39 -2.83
CA PHE A 180 5.09 -12.50 -4.29
C PHE A 180 4.76 -13.90 -4.83
N ASP A 181 4.33 -13.93 -6.09
CA ASP A 181 4.35 -15.11 -6.95
C ASP A 181 5.22 -14.81 -8.18
N ASN A 182 5.97 -15.81 -8.66
CA ASN A 182 6.78 -15.72 -9.87
C ASN A 182 6.40 -16.76 -10.93
N ASN A 183 5.42 -17.62 -10.67
CA ASN A 183 5.01 -18.68 -11.57
C ASN A 183 3.46 -18.84 -11.65
N PRO A 184 2.77 -17.95 -12.40
CA PRO A 184 3.29 -16.77 -13.09
C PRO A 184 3.49 -15.57 -12.15
N ASN A 185 4.19 -14.52 -12.61
CA ASN A 185 4.36 -13.29 -11.84
C ASN A 185 3.02 -12.73 -11.35
N GLY A 186 2.93 -12.46 -10.05
CA GLY A 186 1.70 -12.05 -9.39
C GLY A 186 1.85 -11.91 -7.87
N PHE A 187 0.72 -12.08 -7.19
CA PHE A 187 0.64 -12.03 -5.73
C PHE A 187 -0.09 -13.26 -5.19
N ASN A 188 0.40 -13.75 -4.06
CA ASN A 188 -0.32 -14.67 -3.20
C ASN A 188 -0.86 -13.89 -2.01
N MET A 189 -2.08 -14.23 -1.58
CA MET A 189 -2.74 -13.59 -0.45
C MET A 189 -3.35 -14.65 0.46
N ALA A 190 -3.12 -14.51 1.76
CA ALA A 190 -3.72 -15.36 2.77
C ALA A 190 -4.56 -14.53 3.72
N VAL A 191 -5.80 -14.94 3.91
CA VAL A 191 -6.76 -14.33 4.84
C VAL A 191 -6.95 -15.29 6.00
N CYS A 192 -6.70 -14.83 7.22
CA CYS A 192 -6.98 -15.62 8.41
C CYS A 192 -8.50 -15.89 8.49
N GLN A 193 -8.92 -17.04 9.00
CA GLN A 193 -10.34 -17.38 9.11
C GLN A 193 -11.03 -16.70 10.30
N GLY A 194 -10.24 -16.20 11.25
CA GLY A 194 -10.66 -15.50 12.45
C GLY A 194 -9.64 -14.46 12.90
N PRO A 195 -9.80 -13.90 14.10
CA PRO A 195 -8.92 -12.87 14.64
C PRO A 195 -7.66 -13.39 15.32
N ASP A 196 -7.54 -14.71 15.48
CA ASP A 196 -6.42 -15.35 16.14
C ASP A 196 -5.51 -16.02 15.09
N PRO A 197 -4.48 -15.32 14.59
CA PRO A 197 -3.60 -15.85 13.54
C PRO A 197 -2.75 -17.05 14.02
N VAL A 198 -2.78 -17.40 15.31
CA VAL A 198 -2.14 -18.60 15.86
C VAL A 198 -3.08 -19.79 15.82
N ASN A 199 -4.34 -19.60 16.20
CA ASN A 199 -5.31 -20.68 16.42
C ASN A 199 -6.33 -20.86 15.30
N ASP A 200 -6.52 -19.87 14.45
CA ASP A 200 -7.40 -19.95 13.27
C ASP A 200 -6.62 -20.39 12.01
N GLY A 201 -7.32 -21.07 11.10
CA GLY A 201 -6.78 -21.45 9.80
C GLY A 201 -6.68 -20.27 8.83
N TRP A 202 -6.23 -20.55 7.60
CA TRP A 202 -6.04 -19.54 6.56
C TRP A 202 -6.71 -19.97 5.25
N TYR A 203 -7.39 -19.01 4.61
CA TYR A 203 -7.77 -19.07 3.20
C TYR A 203 -6.63 -18.53 2.36
N VAL A 204 -5.92 -19.41 1.67
CA VAL A 204 -4.70 -19.07 0.93
C VAL A 204 -4.99 -19.10 -0.56
N TYR A 205 -5.03 -17.91 -1.14
CA TYR A 205 -5.16 -17.70 -2.58
C TYR A 205 -3.75 -17.71 -3.16
N THR A 206 -3.38 -18.87 -3.69
CA THR A 206 -2.14 -19.05 -4.43
C THR A 206 -2.42 -19.09 -5.92
N THR A 207 -1.58 -18.44 -6.71
CA THR A 207 -1.64 -18.44 -8.18
C THR A 207 -2.95 -17.88 -8.76
N GLY A 208 -2.87 -17.24 -9.92
CA GLY A 208 -4.05 -16.74 -10.64
C GLY A 208 -4.26 -15.23 -10.56
N PHE A 209 -3.78 -14.54 -9.53
CA PHE A 209 -3.64 -13.09 -9.57
C PHE A 209 -2.37 -12.68 -10.34
N GLY A 210 -2.42 -12.88 -11.66
CA GLY A 210 -1.29 -12.65 -12.55
C GLY A 210 -1.16 -11.19 -12.99
N THR A 211 -0.01 -10.58 -12.69
CA THR A 211 0.34 -9.21 -13.10
C THR A 211 1.10 -9.18 -14.43
N GLY A 212 1.54 -10.34 -14.92
CA GLY A 212 2.29 -10.50 -16.18
C GLY A 212 3.78 -10.11 -16.09
N THR A 213 4.15 -9.21 -15.19
CA THR A 213 5.54 -8.83 -14.88
C THR A 213 5.74 -8.83 -13.37
N PHE A 214 6.95 -9.13 -12.90
CA PHE A 214 7.25 -9.17 -11.47
C PHE A 214 6.85 -7.85 -10.78
N PRO A 215 5.93 -7.88 -9.81
CA PRO A 215 5.37 -6.68 -9.19
C PRO A 215 6.13 -6.33 -7.90
N ASP A 216 7.24 -5.61 -8.00
CA ASP A 216 8.07 -5.24 -6.84
C ASP A 216 7.48 -4.04 -6.07
N TYR A 217 7.90 -3.85 -4.81
CA TYR A 217 7.52 -2.74 -3.93
C TYR A 217 6.00 -2.54 -3.83
N THR A 218 5.34 -3.63 -3.46
CA THR A 218 3.89 -3.67 -3.38
C THR A 218 3.36 -2.91 -2.19
N LYS A 219 2.14 -2.44 -2.37
CA LYS A 219 1.41 -1.82 -1.29
C LYS A 219 -0.03 -2.27 -1.30
N PHE A 220 -0.48 -2.76 -0.15
CA PHE A 220 -1.83 -3.27 0.03
C PHE A 220 -2.61 -2.30 0.89
N SER A 221 -3.89 -2.11 0.60
CA SER A 221 -4.80 -1.25 1.34
C SER A 221 -6.18 -1.88 1.42
N ILE A 222 -6.93 -1.47 2.44
CA ILE A 222 -8.27 -1.97 2.70
C ILE A 222 -9.22 -0.84 2.36
N TRP A 223 -10.22 -1.16 1.57
CA TRP A 223 -11.37 -0.32 1.31
C TRP A 223 -12.63 -1.17 1.46
N SER A 224 -13.78 -0.52 1.45
CA SER A 224 -15.06 -1.14 1.74
C SER A 224 -15.44 -2.26 0.77
N ASP A 225 -15.05 -2.14 -0.49
CA ASP A 225 -15.41 -3.08 -1.57
C ASP A 225 -14.25 -3.97 -2.02
N GLY A 226 -13.04 -3.82 -1.48
CA GLY A 226 -11.92 -4.59 -1.99
C GLY A 226 -10.60 -4.40 -1.24
N TYR A 227 -9.69 -5.33 -1.49
CA TYR A 227 -8.28 -5.16 -1.17
C TYR A 227 -7.57 -4.55 -2.38
N TYR A 228 -7.01 -3.36 -2.19
CA TYR A 228 -6.40 -2.58 -3.26
C TYR A 228 -4.89 -2.68 -3.21
N VAL A 229 -4.28 -2.79 -4.40
CA VAL A 229 -2.85 -3.04 -4.55
C VAL A 229 -2.23 -2.06 -5.53
N THR A 230 -1.06 -1.53 -5.19
CA THR A 230 -0.17 -0.91 -6.16
C THR A 230 1.17 -1.64 -6.21
N ALA A 231 1.88 -1.53 -7.33
CA ALA A 231 3.21 -2.11 -7.46
C ALA A 231 4.11 -1.26 -8.37
N ASN A 232 5.41 -1.25 -8.07
CA ASN A 232 6.45 -0.78 -8.97
C ASN A 232 6.75 -1.84 -10.05
N ILE A 233 5.86 -1.93 -11.04
CA ILE A 233 5.86 -2.94 -12.09
C ILE A 233 6.16 -2.35 -13.48
N ASN A 234 6.76 -3.09 -14.40
CA ASN A 234 6.89 -2.70 -15.80
C ASN A 234 5.79 -3.30 -16.70
N ALA A 235 4.52 -3.05 -16.37
CA ALA A 235 3.34 -3.49 -17.12
C ALA A 235 2.38 -2.33 -17.42
N THR A 236 1.34 -2.55 -18.23
CA THR A 236 0.28 -1.55 -18.45
C THR A 236 -0.46 -1.24 -17.15
N GLU A 237 -0.86 -2.28 -16.43
CA GLU A 237 -1.56 -2.15 -15.16
C GLU A 237 -0.58 -1.83 -14.03
N LYS A 238 -0.94 -0.83 -13.22
CA LYS A 238 -0.15 -0.38 -12.05
C LYS A 238 -0.90 -0.48 -10.74
N VAL A 239 -2.23 -0.47 -10.83
CA VAL A 239 -3.14 -0.57 -9.70
C VAL A 239 -4.08 -1.74 -9.92
N PHE A 240 -4.42 -2.42 -8.83
CA PHE A 240 -5.25 -3.60 -8.86
C PHE A 240 -6.21 -3.61 -7.68
N ALA A 241 -7.28 -4.38 -7.78
CA ALA A 241 -8.19 -4.65 -6.67
C ALA A 241 -8.58 -6.13 -6.67
N VAL A 242 -8.82 -6.67 -5.49
CA VAL A 242 -9.24 -8.05 -5.25
C VAL A 242 -10.51 -8.08 -4.42
N GLU A 243 -11.43 -8.98 -4.76
CA GLU A 243 -12.77 -9.08 -4.19
C GLU A 243 -12.73 -9.53 -2.72
N ARG A 244 -12.80 -8.54 -1.81
CA ARG A 244 -12.71 -8.72 -0.36
C ARG A 244 -13.73 -9.72 0.17
N ASP A 245 -15.01 -9.52 -0.14
CA ASP A 245 -16.11 -10.31 0.43
C ASP A 245 -15.98 -11.80 0.09
N SER A 246 -15.58 -12.12 -1.16
CA SER A 246 -15.30 -13.49 -1.59
C SER A 246 -14.13 -14.11 -0.83
N MET A 247 -13.07 -13.33 -0.60
CA MET A 247 -11.88 -13.82 0.12
C MET A 247 -12.16 -14.10 1.61
N LEU A 248 -12.98 -13.27 2.25
CA LEU A 248 -13.34 -13.42 3.67
C LEU A 248 -14.11 -14.72 3.96
N VAL A 249 -14.86 -15.23 2.98
CA VAL A 249 -15.64 -16.48 3.10
C VAL A 249 -14.99 -17.69 2.43
N GLY A 250 -13.78 -17.54 1.88
CA GLY A 250 -13.07 -18.63 1.22
C GLY A 250 -13.68 -19.06 -0.13
N ALA A 251 -14.34 -18.15 -0.84
CA ALA A 251 -14.90 -18.38 -2.17
C ALA A 251 -13.87 -18.07 -3.28
N PRO A 252 -14.07 -18.49 -4.55
CA PRO A 252 -13.31 -17.93 -5.66
C PRO A 252 -13.44 -16.40 -5.65
N ALA A 253 -12.35 -15.68 -5.90
CA ALA A 253 -12.33 -14.23 -5.79
C ALA A 253 -11.93 -13.59 -7.11
N GLN A 254 -12.65 -12.56 -7.52
CA GLN A 254 -12.32 -11.78 -8.70
C GLN A 254 -11.16 -10.81 -8.42
N PHE A 255 -10.42 -10.44 -9.48
CA PHE A 255 -9.49 -9.32 -9.44
C PHE A 255 -9.61 -8.47 -10.70
N VAL A 256 -9.24 -7.20 -10.58
CA VAL A 256 -9.19 -6.23 -11.66
C VAL A 256 -7.87 -5.45 -11.62
N GLY A 257 -7.43 -4.96 -12.76
CA GLY A 257 -6.23 -4.14 -12.91
C GLY A 257 -6.45 -2.98 -13.87
N PHE A 258 -5.88 -1.83 -13.53
CA PHE A 258 -6.00 -0.59 -14.29
C PHE A 258 -4.63 0.03 -14.57
N PRO A 259 -4.49 0.72 -15.71
CA PRO A 259 -3.39 1.67 -15.87
C PRO A 259 -3.55 2.84 -14.90
N LEU A 260 -2.45 3.45 -14.50
CA LEU A 260 -2.45 4.70 -13.74
C LEU A 260 -2.02 5.83 -14.66
N THR A 261 -2.98 6.47 -15.32
CA THR A 261 -2.68 7.41 -16.43
C THR A 261 -2.35 8.81 -15.96
N GLY A 262 -1.60 9.54 -16.79
CA GLY A 262 -1.13 10.89 -16.48
C GLY A 262 0.01 10.94 -15.48
N ILE A 263 0.58 9.80 -15.08
CA ILE A 263 1.78 9.76 -14.24
C ILE A 263 3.03 10.13 -15.03
N THR A 264 3.97 10.79 -14.36
CA THR A 264 5.37 10.82 -14.78
C THR A 264 6.22 10.30 -13.63
N ILE A 265 7.16 9.41 -13.94
CA ILE A 265 7.99 8.74 -12.95
C ILE A 265 9.44 9.22 -13.07
N SER A 266 10.16 9.22 -11.96
CA SER A 266 11.61 9.48 -11.92
C SER A 266 12.43 8.20 -11.99
N GLY A 267 11.91 7.10 -12.52
CA GLY A 267 12.59 5.79 -12.60
C GLY A 267 12.12 4.79 -11.54
N PHE A 268 11.72 5.27 -10.37
CA PHE A 268 10.97 4.53 -9.36
C PHE A 268 9.60 5.18 -9.15
N TYR A 269 8.59 4.40 -8.79
CA TYR A 269 7.27 4.93 -8.43
C TYR A 269 6.60 4.02 -7.40
N SER A 270 5.81 4.63 -6.52
CA SER A 270 5.22 3.96 -5.36
C SER A 270 3.89 4.60 -4.96
N PRO A 271 2.88 4.64 -5.85
CA PRO A 271 1.55 5.13 -5.51
C PRO A 271 0.97 4.32 -4.34
N GLN A 272 0.06 4.89 -3.56
CA GLN A 272 -0.54 4.23 -2.41
C GLN A 272 -2.04 4.49 -2.39
N PHE A 273 -2.85 3.46 -2.14
CA PHE A 273 -4.26 3.70 -1.82
C PHE A 273 -4.41 4.23 -0.39
N PHE A 274 -5.42 5.05 -0.15
CA PHE A 274 -5.87 5.25 1.21
C PHE A 274 -6.31 3.91 1.81
N HIS A 275 -6.10 3.77 3.11
CA HIS A 275 -6.32 2.53 3.83
C HIS A 275 -7.19 2.83 5.05
N VAL A 276 -8.28 2.06 5.18
CA VAL A 276 -9.13 2.09 6.37
C VAL A 276 -8.50 1.22 7.45
N THR A 277 -8.45 1.76 8.66
CA THR A 277 -7.71 1.20 9.81
C THR A 277 -8.61 0.76 10.95
N ASP A 278 -9.87 1.16 10.94
CA ASP A 278 -10.90 0.80 11.91
C ASP A 278 -12.05 0.02 11.23
N ASP A 279 -13.11 -0.24 11.99
CA ASP A 279 -14.32 -0.92 11.53
C ASP A 279 -15.33 0.02 10.85
N ASN A 280 -14.96 1.28 10.59
CA ASN A 280 -15.83 2.28 9.97
C ASN A 280 -15.48 2.47 8.50
N LEU A 281 -15.90 1.49 7.69
CA LEU A 281 -15.69 1.50 6.25
C LEU A 281 -16.47 2.63 5.54
N PRO A 282 -15.86 3.31 4.55
CA PRO A 282 -16.57 4.25 3.67
C PRO A 282 -17.57 3.52 2.76
N PRO A 283 -18.43 4.22 2.02
CA PRO A 283 -19.23 3.60 0.96
C PRO A 283 -18.35 2.88 -0.08
N SER A 284 -18.92 1.89 -0.77
CA SER A 284 -18.26 1.20 -1.90
C SER A 284 -17.95 2.16 -3.05
N GLY A 285 -16.89 1.87 -3.81
CA GLY A 285 -16.36 2.76 -4.83
C GLY A 285 -15.48 3.88 -4.27
N ASP A 286 -15.06 4.77 -5.15
CA ASP A 286 -14.19 5.92 -4.88
C ASP A 286 -12.88 5.60 -4.11
N ALA A 287 -12.39 4.36 -4.21
CA ALA A 287 -11.13 3.97 -3.59
C ALA A 287 -9.99 4.82 -4.16
N THR A 288 -9.37 5.63 -3.31
CA THR A 288 -8.48 6.71 -3.77
C THR A 288 -7.02 6.30 -3.71
N VAL A 289 -6.32 6.37 -4.85
CA VAL A 289 -4.87 6.20 -4.94
C VAL A 289 -4.18 7.54 -5.09
N VAL A 290 -3.08 7.72 -4.35
CA VAL A 290 -2.26 8.94 -4.33
C VAL A 290 -0.86 8.69 -4.87
N TYR A 291 -0.30 9.66 -5.60
CA TYR A 291 1.10 9.69 -6.04
C TYR A 291 1.64 11.14 -6.02
N LEU A 292 2.94 11.31 -5.82
CA LEU A 292 3.60 12.63 -5.85
C LEU A 292 4.36 12.82 -7.17
N GLN A 293 4.47 14.06 -7.62
CA GLN A 293 5.34 14.44 -8.74
C GLN A 293 6.07 15.74 -8.43
N ASP A 294 7.39 15.72 -8.65
CA ASP A 294 8.30 16.80 -8.31
C ASP A 294 8.80 17.50 -9.59
N ASP A 295 8.87 18.82 -9.55
CA ASP A 295 9.27 19.67 -10.66
C ASP A 295 10.76 19.53 -11.01
N ALA A 296 11.56 18.82 -10.23
CA ALA A 296 12.89 18.34 -10.63
C ALA A 296 12.84 17.31 -11.76
N TRP A 297 11.70 16.66 -12.00
CA TRP A 297 11.57 15.56 -12.97
C TRP A 297 11.32 16.07 -14.39
N SER A 298 11.70 15.27 -15.39
CA SER A 298 11.35 15.57 -16.78
C SER A 298 9.84 15.49 -16.98
N GLY A 299 9.23 16.49 -17.62
CA GLY A 299 7.80 16.51 -17.91
C GLY A 299 6.88 17.04 -16.79
N VAL A 300 7.42 17.42 -15.62
CA VAL A 300 6.64 17.96 -14.49
C VAL A 300 6.92 19.44 -14.30
N SER A 301 5.96 20.35 -14.51
CA SER A 301 6.24 21.79 -14.43
C SER A 301 6.31 22.35 -13.01
N THR A 302 5.55 21.77 -12.09
CA THR A 302 5.34 22.25 -10.72
C THR A 302 5.11 21.07 -9.81
N ASP A 303 5.56 21.18 -8.56
CA ASP A 303 5.30 20.19 -7.52
C ASP A 303 3.81 20.00 -7.27
N HIS A 304 3.37 18.75 -7.23
CA HIS A 304 1.98 18.42 -6.99
C HIS A 304 1.79 16.98 -6.49
N ILE A 305 0.61 16.75 -5.93
CA ILE A 305 0.09 15.42 -5.63
C ILE A 305 -1.00 15.09 -6.66
N LYS A 306 -1.04 13.85 -7.13
CA LYS A 306 -2.13 13.32 -7.95
C LYS A 306 -2.97 12.33 -7.17
N MET A 307 -4.27 12.39 -7.40
CA MET A 307 -5.24 11.44 -6.87
C MET A 307 -6.11 10.89 -7.99
N TRP A 308 -6.38 9.59 -7.95
CA TRP A 308 -7.34 8.92 -8.80
C TRP A 308 -8.33 8.17 -7.92
N THR A 309 -9.57 8.06 -8.35
CA THR A 309 -10.56 7.19 -7.72
C THR A 309 -10.81 5.95 -8.57
N VAL A 310 -10.96 4.81 -7.92
CA VAL A 310 -11.28 3.52 -8.54
C VAL A 310 -12.66 3.07 -8.05
N ASP A 311 -13.50 2.70 -9.00
CA ASP A 311 -14.82 2.11 -8.75
C ASP A 311 -14.83 0.71 -9.34
N VAL A 312 -14.93 -0.30 -8.48
CA VAL A 312 -14.99 -1.69 -8.91
C VAL A 312 -16.44 -2.18 -8.93
N ASN A 313 -16.86 -2.73 -10.06
CA ASN A 313 -18.12 -3.44 -10.17
C ASN A 313 -17.86 -4.94 -10.18
N TRP A 314 -18.01 -5.62 -9.05
CA TRP A 314 -17.78 -7.06 -8.96
C TRP A 314 -18.79 -7.89 -9.77
N ALA A 315 -20.00 -7.39 -9.97
CA ALA A 315 -21.01 -8.05 -10.82
C ALA A 315 -20.66 -7.99 -12.31
N ASP A 316 -19.93 -6.96 -12.75
CA ASP A 316 -19.37 -6.85 -14.10
C ASP A 316 -18.02 -6.11 -14.05
N VAL A 317 -16.95 -6.89 -13.86
CA VAL A 317 -15.59 -6.35 -13.71
C VAL A 317 -15.09 -5.57 -14.91
N GLN A 318 -15.66 -5.80 -16.10
CA GLN A 318 -15.30 -5.05 -17.31
C GLN A 318 -15.86 -3.63 -17.27
N SER A 319 -16.92 -3.41 -16.50
CA SER A 319 -17.53 -2.09 -16.34
C SER A 319 -16.81 -1.22 -15.30
N SER A 320 -15.93 -1.80 -14.47
CA SER A 320 -15.13 -1.08 -13.46
C SER A 320 -14.29 0.02 -14.08
N THR A 321 -14.05 1.09 -13.31
CA THR A 321 -13.41 2.31 -13.80
C THR A 321 -12.34 2.86 -12.88
N ILE A 322 -11.36 3.56 -13.47
CA ILE A 322 -10.49 4.50 -12.78
C ILE A 322 -10.69 5.90 -13.38
N SER A 323 -10.68 6.93 -12.53
CA SER A 323 -10.77 8.31 -12.95
C SER A 323 -9.52 8.78 -13.71
N ASN A 324 -9.58 9.96 -14.33
CA ASN A 324 -8.34 10.70 -14.62
C ASN A 324 -7.79 11.31 -13.30
N PRO A 325 -6.48 11.63 -13.24
CA PRO A 325 -5.92 12.24 -12.05
C PRO A 325 -6.54 13.61 -11.79
N THR A 326 -6.85 13.87 -10.53
CA THR A 326 -6.97 15.22 -9.99
C THR A 326 -5.61 15.66 -9.47
N GLU A 327 -5.14 16.81 -9.92
CA GLU A 327 -3.89 17.41 -9.44
C GLU A 327 -4.18 18.37 -8.28
N ILE A 328 -3.48 18.17 -7.17
CA ILE A 328 -3.46 19.05 -6.02
C ILE A 328 -2.11 19.76 -6.01
N ALA A 329 -2.13 21.05 -6.32
CA ALA A 329 -0.93 21.88 -6.25
C ALA A 329 -0.41 21.94 -4.81
N THR A 330 0.89 21.81 -4.65
CA THR A 330 1.56 21.93 -3.35
C THR A 330 2.45 23.16 -3.33
N THR A 331 2.85 23.61 -2.13
CA THR A 331 4.07 24.41 -2.03
C THR A 331 5.26 23.57 -2.51
N PRO A 332 6.33 24.19 -3.05
CA PRO A 332 7.47 23.42 -3.53
C PRO A 332 8.09 22.52 -2.46
N PHE A 333 8.50 21.31 -2.82
CA PHE A 333 9.10 20.30 -1.95
C PHE A 333 10.26 19.58 -2.64
N ILE A 334 11.20 19.07 -1.86
CA ILE A 334 12.32 18.29 -2.37
C ILE A 334 12.02 16.81 -2.15
N SER A 335 11.78 16.06 -3.23
CA SER A 335 11.67 14.59 -3.18
C SER A 335 12.90 13.87 -3.76
N VAL A 336 13.81 14.63 -4.37
CA VAL A 336 15.05 14.13 -4.96
C VAL A 336 16.22 14.56 -4.09
N PHE A 337 17.03 13.61 -3.68
CA PHE A 337 18.23 13.85 -2.88
C PHE A 337 19.49 13.55 -3.69
N ASP A 338 20.53 14.37 -3.50
CA ASP A 338 21.83 14.26 -4.20
C ASP A 338 21.73 14.03 -5.73
N GLY A 339 20.90 14.84 -6.40
CA GLY A 339 20.70 14.75 -7.86
C GLY A 339 20.07 13.43 -8.34
N GLY A 340 19.43 12.68 -7.44
CA GLY A 340 18.82 11.39 -7.73
C GLY A 340 19.78 10.21 -7.60
N SER A 341 21.04 10.45 -7.19
CA SER A 341 22.02 9.38 -7.02
C SER A 341 21.57 8.36 -5.99
N PHE A 342 21.99 7.10 -6.13
CA PHE A 342 22.09 6.13 -5.04
C PHE A 342 23.49 6.24 -4.41
N SER A 343 23.71 5.74 -3.21
CA SER A 343 24.90 5.90 -2.36
C SER A 343 25.15 7.36 -1.97
N ASN A 344 24.22 7.94 -1.21
CA ASN A 344 24.19 9.39 -0.98
C ASN A 344 24.14 9.79 0.51
N ILE A 345 24.01 8.83 1.43
CA ILE A 345 24.07 9.07 2.88
C ILE A 345 25.36 8.48 3.44
N PRO A 346 26.37 9.30 3.77
CA PRO A 346 27.62 8.79 4.33
C PRO A 346 27.39 8.15 5.70
N GLN A 347 27.98 6.97 5.90
CA GLN A 347 27.98 6.29 7.19
C GLN A 347 29.29 6.59 7.93
N PRO A 348 29.28 6.73 9.28
CA PRO A 348 30.50 6.95 10.06
C PRO A 348 31.58 5.88 9.81
N LEU A 349 31.16 4.65 9.51
CA LEU A 349 32.01 3.54 9.10
C LEU A 349 31.23 2.68 8.09
N GLY A 350 31.73 2.50 6.86
CA GLY A 350 31.11 1.63 5.84
C GLY A 350 30.79 2.37 4.54
N PRO A 351 30.16 1.69 3.57
CA PRO A 351 29.72 2.32 2.34
C PRO A 351 28.54 3.28 2.61
N ASP A 352 28.38 4.26 1.74
CA ASP A 352 27.23 5.17 1.76
C ASP A 352 25.92 4.37 1.61
N GLN A 353 24.88 4.84 2.30
CA GLN A 353 23.53 4.31 2.21
C GLN A 353 22.71 5.11 1.19
N ASP A 354 21.61 4.49 0.76
CA ASP A 354 20.66 5.10 -0.16
C ASP A 354 19.57 5.84 0.63
N ALA A 355 19.40 7.14 0.37
CA ALA A 355 18.13 7.78 0.68
C ALA A 355 17.01 7.16 -0.16
N LEU A 356 15.91 6.76 0.48
CA LEU A 356 14.65 6.55 -0.23
C LEU A 356 14.11 7.91 -0.66
N GLN A 357 13.88 8.06 -1.96
CA GLN A 357 13.55 9.32 -2.61
C GLN A 357 12.35 9.13 -3.52
N ALA A 358 11.57 10.20 -3.76
CA ALA A 358 10.40 10.16 -4.63
C ALA A 358 9.40 9.05 -4.26
N THR A 359 9.33 8.70 -2.97
CA THR A 359 8.47 7.63 -2.47
C THR A 359 7.29 8.17 -1.68
N ILE A 360 6.12 7.60 -1.93
CA ILE A 360 5.11 7.50 -0.88
C ILE A 360 5.44 6.19 -0.17
N MET A 361 5.35 6.11 1.16
CA MET A 361 5.59 4.86 1.88
C MET A 361 4.31 4.02 1.98
N GLN A 362 4.45 2.74 2.27
CA GLN A 362 3.32 1.94 2.75
C GLN A 362 2.83 2.55 4.06
N HIS A 363 1.53 2.52 4.32
CA HIS A 363 1.02 2.94 5.63
C HIS A 363 1.65 2.07 6.72
N THR A 364 2.11 2.69 7.80
CA THR A 364 2.51 1.98 9.02
C THR A 364 1.46 2.28 10.08
N ILE A 365 1.11 1.23 10.82
CA ILE A 365 0.08 1.13 11.88
C ILE A 365 -0.23 2.46 12.61
N GLN A 366 -1.53 2.73 12.70
CA GLN A 366 -2.15 3.78 13.51
C GLN A 366 -2.16 3.45 15.00
N GLU A 367 -2.15 4.52 15.78
CA GLU A 367 -2.16 4.57 17.24
C GLU A 367 -3.28 3.70 17.84
N VAL A 368 -2.94 2.96 18.91
CA VAL A 368 -3.90 2.24 19.77
C VAL A 368 -4.40 3.17 20.87
#